data_AF-W2U8S3-F1
#
_entry.id   AF-W2U8S3-F1
#
_cell.length_a   1.000
_cell.length_b   1.000
_cell.length_c   1.000
_cell.angle_alpha   90.00
_cell.angle_beta   90.00
_cell.angle_gamma   90.00
#
_symmetry.space_group_name_H-M   'P 1'
#
loop_
_entity.id
_entity.type
_entity.pdbx_description
1 polymer ?
#
loop_
_entity_poly.entity_id
_entity_poly.type
_entity_poly.pdbx_seq_one_letter_code
_entity_poly.pdbx_strand_id
1 'polypeptide(L)'
;MSRLAYLTLPGRWFTTLDVPFPLTRRVHVMAELRPLVRPGGVYVVRHGEGMGFATDEALRGSRLALYPLDPSLPTLWLEGERPEVVGLVRAWLTWE
;
A
#
# COMPACT_ATOMS: atom_id res chain seq x y z
N MET A 1 -11.59 -1.59 -19.34
CA MET A 1 -12.35 -1.22 -18.11
C MET A 1 -11.35 -1.02 -16.97
N SER A 2 -11.31 0.15 -16.36
CA SER A 2 -10.59 0.38 -15.10
C SER A 2 -11.38 -0.24 -13.94
N ARG A 3 -10.78 -1.15 -13.18
CA ARG A 3 -11.38 -1.70 -11.95
C ARG A 3 -10.96 -0.80 -10.77
N LEU A 4 -11.91 0.00 -10.27
CA LEU A 4 -11.75 0.73 -9.02
C LEU A 4 -12.10 -0.21 -7.86
N ALA A 5 -11.31 -0.17 -6.80
CA ALA A 5 -11.55 -0.90 -5.57
C ALA A 5 -11.54 0.04 -4.37
N TYR A 6 -12.43 -0.21 -3.41
CA TYR A 6 -12.47 0.46 -2.12
C TYR A 6 -11.93 -0.49 -1.06
N LEU A 7 -10.91 -0.05 -0.32
CA LEU A 7 -10.22 -0.81 0.72
C LEU A 7 -10.42 -0.10 2.07
N THR A 8 -10.66 -0.84 3.14
CA THR A 8 -10.86 -0.28 4.48
C THR A 8 -9.69 -0.65 5.40
N LEU A 9 -9.15 0.31 6.13
CA LEU A 9 -8.02 0.17 7.07
C LEU A 9 -8.45 0.57 8.50
N PRO A 10 -7.83 0.02 9.57
CA PRO A 10 -6.81 -1.04 9.54
C PRO A 10 -7.40 -2.41 9.19
N GLY A 11 -6.54 -3.33 8.74
CA GLY A 11 -6.89 -4.70 8.40
C GLY A 11 -5.61 -5.51 8.18
N ARG A 12 -5.70 -6.69 7.55
CA ARG A 12 -4.53 -7.52 7.19
C ARG A 12 -3.78 -6.97 5.97
N TRP A 13 -3.40 -5.71 6.05
CA TRP A 13 -2.66 -4.96 5.03
C TRP A 13 -1.29 -4.57 5.57
N PHE A 14 -0.32 -4.42 4.68
CA PHE A 14 0.97 -3.84 5.00
C PHE A 14 1.10 -2.42 4.45
N THR A 15 2.06 -1.66 4.96
CA THR A 15 2.33 -0.30 4.48
C THR A 15 3.77 0.11 4.71
N THR A 16 4.30 1.00 3.88
CA THR A 16 5.46 1.81 4.26
C THR A 16 5.04 2.89 5.27
N LEU A 17 5.99 3.44 6.04
CA LEU A 17 5.68 4.42 7.11
C LEU A 17 5.31 5.81 6.58
N ASP A 18 5.64 6.08 5.33
CA ASP A 18 5.53 7.37 4.65
C ASP A 18 4.24 7.52 3.82
N VAL A 19 3.28 6.59 3.97
CA VAL A 19 1.98 6.76 3.33
C VAL A 19 1.24 7.98 3.92
N PRO A 20 0.51 8.76 3.11
CA PRO A 20 -0.17 9.97 3.56
C PRO A 20 -1.51 9.69 4.27
N PHE A 21 -1.85 8.42 4.50
CA PHE A 21 -3.13 8.05 5.10
C PHE A 21 -2.99 8.02 6.64
N PRO A 22 -3.94 8.58 7.39
CA PRO A 22 -3.88 8.58 8.85
C PRO A 22 -4.30 7.20 9.40
N LEU A 23 -3.31 6.32 9.62
CA LEU A 23 -3.52 4.93 10.05
C LEU A 23 -4.02 4.75 11.49
N THR A 24 -4.08 5.83 12.27
CA THR A 24 -4.59 5.84 13.65
C THR A 24 -6.12 5.77 13.75
N ARG A 25 -6.83 5.87 12.62
CA ARG A 25 -8.29 5.83 12.52
C ARG A 25 -8.73 5.00 11.31
N ARG A 26 -10.04 4.78 11.18
CA ARG A 26 -10.58 4.09 10.00
C ARG A 26 -10.39 4.93 8.75
N VAL A 27 -9.80 4.34 7.72
CA VAL A 27 -9.57 5.00 6.42
C VAL A 27 -10.16 4.14 5.31
N HIS A 28 -10.84 4.78 4.35
CA HIS A 28 -11.24 4.17 3.10
C HIS A 28 -10.32 4.64 1.98
N VAL A 29 -9.69 3.71 1.28
CA VAL A 29 -8.75 3.97 0.18
C VAL A 29 -9.38 3.54 -1.13
N MET A 30 -9.44 4.45 -2.10
CA MET A 30 -9.85 4.16 -3.47
C MET A 30 -8.61 3.91 -4.32
N ALA A 31 -8.48 2.71 -4.85
CA ALA A 31 -7.38 2.30 -5.72
C ALA A 31 -7.88 1.97 -7.12
N GLU A 32 -7.09 2.34 -8.12
CA GLU A 32 -7.26 1.88 -9.49
C GLU A 32 -6.35 0.68 -9.72
N LEU A 33 -6.94 -0.50 -9.90
CA LEU A 33 -6.23 -1.78 -10.03
C LEU A 33 -5.70 -1.99 -11.45
N ARG A 34 -4.77 -1.12 -11.83
CA ARG A 34 -3.96 -1.19 -13.04
C ARG A 34 -2.54 -0.74 -12.67
N PRO A 35 -1.49 -1.35 -13.24
CA PRO A 35 -0.09 -1.00 -12.96
C PRO A 35 0.28 0.33 -13.64
N LEU A 36 -0.32 1.41 -13.15
CA LEU A 36 -0.01 2.77 -13.57
C LEU A 36 1.19 3.27 -12.78
N VAL A 37 2.05 4.04 -13.43
CA VAL A 37 3.19 4.71 -12.79
C VAL A 37 2.87 6.20 -12.69
N ARG A 38 3.04 6.77 -11.49
CA ARG A 38 2.88 8.20 -11.23
C ARG A 38 3.95 8.66 -10.25
N PRO A 39 4.81 9.63 -10.62
CA PRO A 39 5.76 10.22 -9.68
C PRO A 39 5.07 10.68 -8.40
N GLY A 40 5.60 10.26 -7.24
CA GLY A 40 5.04 10.54 -5.92
C GLY A 40 3.74 9.81 -5.60
N GLY A 41 3.37 8.79 -6.39
CA GLY A 41 2.19 7.97 -6.16
C GLY A 41 2.30 7.06 -4.95
N VAL A 42 1.15 6.61 -4.45
CA VAL A 42 1.05 5.51 -3.50
C VAL A 42 0.46 4.32 -4.24
N TYR A 43 1.15 3.20 -4.22
CA TYR A 43 0.78 2.01 -4.97
C TYR A 43 0.18 0.95 -4.07
N VAL A 44 -0.78 0.22 -4.61
CA VAL A 44 -1.17 -1.08 -4.07
C VAL A 44 -0.15 -2.09 -4.55
N VAL A 45 0.51 -2.76 -3.62
CA VAL A 45 1.57 -3.72 -3.89
C VAL A 45 1.21 -5.11 -3.40
N ARG A 46 1.75 -6.13 -4.09
CA ARG A 46 1.62 -7.53 -3.73
C ARG A 46 2.99 -8.15 -3.55
N HIS A 47 3.18 -8.92 -2.49
CA HIS A 47 4.35 -9.77 -2.28
C HIS A 47 3.91 -11.10 -1.67
N GLY A 48 4.19 -12.21 -2.34
CA GLY A 48 3.61 -13.51 -2.00
C GLY A 48 2.08 -13.45 -1.89
N GLU A 49 1.55 -13.85 -0.74
CA GLU A 49 0.12 -13.77 -0.42
C GLU A 49 -0.28 -12.42 0.25
N GLY A 50 0.69 -11.57 0.56
CA GLY A 50 0.49 -10.29 1.24
C GLY A 50 0.16 -9.14 0.29
N MET A 51 -0.73 -8.25 0.73
CA MET A 51 -1.10 -7.02 0.04
C MET A 51 -0.78 -5.80 0.90
N GLY A 52 -0.34 -4.71 0.28
CA GLY A 52 0.00 -3.51 1.03
C GLY A 52 0.04 -2.23 0.21
N PHE A 53 0.50 -1.17 0.86
CA PHE A 53 0.76 0.12 0.24
C PHE A 53 2.26 0.45 0.30
N ALA A 54 2.79 0.99 -0.80
CA ALA A 54 4.14 1.52 -0.83
C ALA A 54 4.15 2.83 -1.61
N THR A 55 4.92 3.80 -1.13
CA THR A 55 5.15 5.03 -1.88
C THR A 55 6.11 4.78 -3.05
N ASP A 56 6.00 5.63 -4.05
CA ASP A 56 6.91 5.68 -5.19
C ASP A 56 8.38 5.90 -4.78
N GLU A 57 8.62 6.64 -3.69
CA GLU A 57 9.95 6.82 -3.13
C GLU A 57 10.49 5.54 -2.51
N ALA A 58 9.69 4.85 -1.68
CA ALA A 58 10.10 3.60 -1.04
C ALA A 58 10.38 2.50 -2.07
N LEU A 59 9.57 2.39 -3.14
CA LEU A 59 9.79 1.42 -4.22
C LEU A 59 11.05 1.67 -5.06
N ARG A 60 11.61 2.89 -5.03
CA ARG A 60 12.90 3.18 -5.67
C ARG A 60 14.09 2.76 -4.82
N GLY A 61 13.90 2.57 -3.52
CA GLY A 61 14.93 2.11 -2.59
C GLY A 61 15.45 0.71 -2.92
N SER A 62 16.68 0.42 -2.50
CA SER A 62 17.27 -0.92 -2.58
C SER A 62 16.74 -1.88 -1.50
N ARG A 63 16.15 -1.31 -0.44
CA ARG A 63 15.51 -2.03 0.66
C ARG A 63 14.13 -1.44 0.92
N LEU A 64 13.17 -2.30 1.18
CA LEU A 64 11.79 -1.91 1.47
C LEU A 64 11.29 -2.67 2.70
N ALA A 65 10.75 -1.94 3.67
CA ALA A 65 10.09 -2.51 4.83
C ALA A 65 8.58 -2.24 4.72
N LEU A 66 7.78 -3.31 4.76
CA LEU A 66 6.32 -3.23 4.78
C LEU A 66 5.83 -3.63 6.19
N TYR A 67 5.33 -2.64 6.91
CA TYR A 67 4.84 -2.77 8.28
C TYR A 67 3.39 -3.23 8.27
N PRO A 68 3.02 -4.23 9.07
CA PRO A 68 1.66 -4.72 9.13
C PRO A 68 0.78 -3.74 9.91
N LEU A 69 -0.46 -3.57 9.47
CA LEU A 69 -1.49 -2.86 10.24
C LEU A 69 -2.20 -3.79 11.25
N ASP A 70 -2.15 -5.10 11.02
CA ASP A 70 -2.57 -6.11 11.98
C ASP A 70 -1.35 -6.51 12.84
N PRO A 71 -1.35 -6.25 14.15
CA PRO A 71 -0.20 -6.50 15.02
C PRO A 71 0.15 -7.99 15.18
N SER A 72 -0.72 -8.92 14.75
CA SER A 72 -0.44 -10.35 14.74
C SER A 72 0.50 -10.80 13.61
N LEU A 73 0.74 -9.93 12.61
CA LEU A 73 1.59 -10.21 11.47
C LEU A 73 3.01 -9.67 11.70
N PRO A 74 4.06 -10.28 11.10
CA PRO A 74 5.42 -9.75 11.14
C PRO A 74 5.64 -8.65 10.07
N THR A 75 6.62 -7.77 10.30
CA THR A 75 7.12 -6.87 9.24
C THR A 75 7.76 -7.66 8.10
N LEU A 76 7.41 -7.32 6.86
CA LEU A 76 8.03 -7.89 5.67
C LEU A 76 9.23 -7.04 5.25
N TRP A 77 10.40 -7.66 5.19
CA TRP A 77 11.64 -7.05 4.73
C TRP A 77 11.97 -7.56 3.34
N LEU A 78 12.05 -6.63 2.38
CA LEU A 78 12.29 -6.92 0.98
C LEU A 78 13.66 -6.37 0.61
N GLU A 79 14.61 -7.28 0.42
CA GLU A 79 15.98 -6.98 -0.02
C GLU A 79 16.20 -7.54 -1.42
N GLY A 80 16.33 -6.67 -2.43
CA GLY A 80 16.55 -7.08 -3.82
C GLY A 80 15.31 -7.64 -4.55
N GLU A 81 14.31 -8.15 -3.84
CA GLU A 81 13.01 -8.53 -4.43
C GLU A 81 12.04 -7.33 -4.40
N ARG A 82 11.48 -7.00 -5.57
CA ARG A 82 10.49 -5.94 -5.67
C ARG A 82 9.07 -6.51 -5.56
N PRO A 83 8.20 -5.91 -4.74
CA PRO A 83 6.80 -6.32 -4.76
C PRO A 83 6.17 -5.92 -6.10
N GLU A 84 5.17 -6.66 -6.52
CA GLU A 84 4.41 -6.36 -7.72
C GLU A 84 3.51 -5.15 -7.50
N VAL A 85 3.56 -4.18 -8.40
CA VAL A 85 2.62 -3.05 -8.41
C VAL A 85 1.31 -3.49 -9.06
N VAL A 86 0.26 -3.60 -8.26
CA VAL A 86 -1.08 -4.03 -8.68
C VAL A 86 -1.94 -2.84 -9.10
N GLY A 87 -1.75 -1.71 -8.43
CA GLY A 87 -2.62 -0.56 -8.61
C GLY A 87 -2.04 0.74 -8.09
N LEU A 88 -2.74 1.83 -8.38
CA LEU A 88 -2.41 3.17 -7.92
C LEU A 88 -3.55 3.70 -7.05
N VAL A 89 -3.23 4.17 -5.85
CA VAL A 89 -4.20 4.86 -5.00
C VAL A 89 -4.55 6.21 -5.64
N ARG A 90 -5.85 6.49 -5.69
CA ARG A 90 -6.41 7.72 -6.30
C ARG A 90 -6.95 8.69 -5.27
N ALA A 91 -7.55 8.16 -4.21
CA ALA A 91 -8.10 8.96 -3.13
C ALA A 91 -8.15 8.13 -1.84
N TRP A 92 -8.30 8.82 -0.72
CA TRP A 92 -8.50 8.24 0.60
C TRP A 92 -9.36 9.21 1.40
N LEU A 93 -10.20 8.66 2.27
CA LEU A 93 -11.17 9.40 3.06
C LEU A 93 -11.21 8.83 4.47
N THR A 94 -11.37 9.70 5.44
CA THR A 94 -11.62 9.34 6.84
C THR A 94 -13.05 9.71 7.15
N TRP A 95 -13.80 8.80 7.75
CA TRP A 95 -15.13 9.08 8.28
C TRP A 95 -15.05 8.98 9.81
N GLU A 96 -15.73 9.88 10.50
CA GLU A 96 -15.89 9.83 11.96
C GLU A 96 -16.95 8.80 12.35
#